data_AF-A0AAU7WHM8-F1
#
_entry.id   AF-A0AAU7WHM8-F1
#
_cell.length_a   1.000
_cell.length_b   1.000
_cell.length_c   1.000
_cell.angle_alpha   90.00
_cell.angle_beta   90.00
_cell.angle_gamma   90.00
#
_symmetry.space_group_name_H-M   'P 1'
#
loop_
_entity.id
_entity.type
_entity.pdbx_description
1 polymer ?
#
loop_
_entity_poly.entity_id
_entity_poly.type
_entity_poly.pdbx_seq_one_letter_code
_entity_poly.pdbx_strand_id
1 'polypeptide(L)' 'MALKWEGGTMITYEDELKQEARKEGREEGKREGRQEEKIEITRNLIKLGIPLDFIKKATGLSEKKVLEIKEKLEKE' A
#
# COMPACT_ATOMS: atom_id res chain seq x y z
N MET A 1 1.10 -27.04 30.44
CA MET A 1 0.23 -26.10 29.71
C MET A 1 -1.20 -26.61 29.82
N ALA A 2 -2.08 -25.86 30.48
CA ALA A 2 -3.42 -26.32 30.81
C ALA A 2 -4.39 -26.07 29.64
N LEU A 3 -5.06 -27.12 29.19
CA LEU A 3 -6.17 -27.03 28.23
C LEU A 3 -7.44 -26.74 29.02
N LYS A 4 -8.08 -25.59 28.77
CA LYS A 4 -9.45 -25.36 29.23
C LYS A 4 -10.40 -26.06 28.24
N TRP A 5 -11.27 -26.90 28.78
CA TRP A 5 -12.27 -27.63 28.01
C TRP A 5 -13.65 -27.18 28.49
N GLU A 6 -14.32 -26.34 27.71
CA GLU A 6 -15.75 -26.09 27.86
C GLU A 6 -16.42 -26.31 26.50
N GLY A 7 -17.33 -27.30 26.48
CA GLY A 7 -18.48 -27.33 25.59
C GLY A 7 -18.24 -27.06 24.11
N GLY A 8 -17.66 -28.04 23.41
CA GLY A 8 -18.12 -28.35 22.05
C GLY A 8 -17.92 -27.27 20.98
N THR A 9 -16.77 -26.62 20.89
CA THR A 9 -16.15 -26.27 19.59
C THR A 9 -14.65 -26.10 19.83
N MET A 10 -13.83 -27.01 19.31
CA MET A 10 -12.38 -26.81 19.24
C MET A 10 -12.14 -25.77 18.15
N ILE A 11 -12.25 -24.48 18.47
CA ILE A 11 -11.68 -23.45 17.62
C ILE A 11 -10.17 -23.61 17.77
N THR A 12 -9.52 -24.28 16.81
CA THR A 12 -8.07 -24.46 16.87
C THR A 12 -7.44 -23.09 16.66
N TYR A 13 -6.46 -22.75 17.49
CA TYR A 13 -5.66 -21.52 17.36
C TYR A 13 -5.09 -21.31 15.94
N GLU A 14 -5.02 -22.37 15.12
CA GLU A 14 -4.62 -22.37 13.72
C GLU A 14 -5.63 -21.70 12.77
N ASP A 15 -6.93 -21.78 13.05
CA ASP A 15 -7.97 -21.12 12.23
C ASP A 15 -7.99 -19.60 12.48
N GLU A 16 -7.79 -19.17 13.73
CA GLU A 16 -7.65 -17.74 14.06
C GLU A 16 -6.39 -17.15 13.39
N LEU A 17 -5.24 -17.83 13.51
CA LEU A 17 -3.98 -17.41 12.88
C LEU A 17 -4.09 -17.32 11.34
N LYS A 18 -4.78 -18.26 10.68
CA LYS A 18 -5.02 -18.20 9.22
C LYS A 18 -5.94 -17.06 8.82
N GLN A 19 -6.94 -16.73 9.64
CA GLN A 19 -7.83 -15.60 9.38
C GLN A 19 -7.12 -14.26 9.56
N GLU A 20 -6.31 -14.12 10.61
CA GLU A 20 -5.49 -12.93 10.84
C GLU A 20 -4.47 -12.73 9.71
N ALA A 21 -3.70 -13.76 9.36
CA ALA A 21 -2.72 -13.69 8.27
C ALA A 21 -3.35 -13.32 6.91
N ARG A 22 -4.57 -13.79 6.63
CA ARG A 22 -5.31 -13.42 5.40
C ARG A 22 -5.89 -12.01 5.43
N LYS A 23 -6.25 -11.50 6.62
CA LYS A 23 -6.72 -10.11 6.78
C LYS A 23 -5.55 -9.14 6.62
N GLU A 24 -4.43 -9.38 7.31
CA GLU A 24 -3.23 -8.54 7.24
C GLU A 24 -2.70 -8.48 5.80
N GLY A 25 -2.52 -9.63 5.14
CA GLY A 25 -2.02 -9.65 3.76
C GLY A 25 -2.92 -8.93 2.73
N ARG A 26 -4.24 -8.84 2.99
CA ARG A 26 -5.17 -8.07 2.13
C ARG A 26 -5.15 -6.58 2.41
N GLU A 27 -5.02 -6.18 3.67
CA GLU A 27 -4.93 -4.76 4.01
C GLU A 27 -3.59 -4.17 3.60
N GLU A 28 -2.51 -4.90 3.81
CA GLU A 28 -1.16 -4.50 3.40
C GLU A 28 -1.05 -4.40 1.87
N GLY A 29 -1.45 -5.44 1.13
CA GLY A 29 -1.43 -5.41 -0.33
C GLY A 29 -2.33 -4.32 -0.95
N LYS A 30 -3.46 -3.97 -0.34
CA LYS A 30 -4.31 -2.84 -0.80
C LYS A 30 -3.74 -1.47 -0.46
N ARG A 31 -2.91 -1.37 0.57
CA ARG A 31 -2.30 -0.11 1.00
C ARG A 31 -1.02 0.17 0.23
N GLU A 32 -0.19 -0.85 0.05
CA GLU A 32 1.01 -0.80 -0.79
C GLU A 32 0.65 -0.50 -2.24
N GLY A 33 -0.28 -1.26 -2.84
CA GLY A 33 -0.69 -1.04 -4.23
C GLY A 33 -1.22 0.38 -4.50
N ARG A 34 -1.96 0.98 -3.56
CA ARG A 34 -2.49 2.36 -3.71
C ARG A 34 -1.42 3.44 -3.57
N GLN A 35 -0.33 3.18 -2.85
CA GLN A 35 0.78 4.13 -2.74
C GLN A 35 1.73 4.00 -3.92
N GLU A 36 2.01 2.77 -4.35
CA GLU A 36 2.83 2.48 -5.53
C GLU A 36 2.21 3.05 -6.79
N GLU A 37 0.89 2.85 -7.01
CA GLU A 37 0.18 3.34 -8.19
C GLU A 37 0.31 4.87 -8.35
N LYS A 38 0.18 5.63 -7.26
CA LYS A 38 0.30 7.10 -7.31
C LYS A 38 1.72 7.56 -7.65
N ILE A 39 2.73 6.88 -7.11
CA ILE A 39 4.14 7.18 -7.39
C ILE A 39 4.47 6.82 -8.83
N GLU A 40 4.02 5.67 -9.32
CA GLU A 40 4.26 5.21 -10.68
C GLU A 40 3.57 6.12 -11.71
N ILE A 41 2.31 6.49 -11.49
CA ILE A 41 1.61 7.46 -12.34
C ILE A 41 2.37 8.79 -12.36
N THR A 42 2.79 9.29 -11.19
CA THR A 42 3.59 10.53 -11.11
C THR A 42 4.89 10.41 -11.90
N ARG A 43 5.62 9.30 -11.75
CA ARG A 43 6.86 9.04 -12.47
C ARG A 43 6.65 9.01 -13.99
N ASN A 44 5.60 8.32 -14.44
CA ASN A 44 5.24 8.23 -15.85
C ASN A 44 4.88 9.61 -16.42
N LEU A 45 4.11 10.42 -15.70
CA LEU A 45 3.76 11.76 -16.14
C LEU A 45 4.98 12.69 -16.22
N ILE A 46 5.93 12.60 -15.27
CA ILE A 46 7.19 13.34 -15.31
C ILE A 46 8.02 12.93 -16.54
N LYS A 47 8.15 11.62 -16.80
CA LYS A 47 8.87 11.09 -17.97
C LYS A 47 8.24 11.52 -19.30
N LEU A 48 6.93 11.69 -19.34
CA LEU A 48 6.19 12.20 -20.50
C LEU A 48 6.32 13.72 -20.70
N GLY A 49 7.05 14.43 -19.82
CA GLY A 49 7.24 15.87 -19.91
C GLY A 49 6.00 16.70 -19.55
N ILE A 50 5.05 16.11 -18.82
CA ILE A 50 3.83 16.79 -18.39
C ILE A 50 4.18 17.86 -17.33
N PRO A 51 3.60 19.07 -17.39
CA PRO A 51 3.82 20.12 -16.39
C PRO A 51 3.39 19.69 -14.98
N LEU A 52 4.17 20.10 -13.96
CA LEU A 52 3.93 19.76 -12.55
C LEU A 52 2.52 20.12 -12.06
N ASP A 53 1.94 21.23 -12.51
CA ASP A 53 0.59 21.64 -12.15
C ASP A 53 -0.48 20.64 -12.61
N PHE A 54 -0.29 20.02 -13.78
CA PHE A 54 -1.19 18.99 -14.27
C PHE A 54 -0.99 17.69 -13.50
N ILE A 55 0.26 17.34 -13.17
CA ILE A 55 0.58 16.16 -12.37
C ILE A 55 -0.06 16.25 -10.99
N LYS A 56 0.01 17.41 -10.33
CA LYS A 56 -0.67 17.68 -9.04
C LYS A 56 -2.18 17.46 -9.14
N LYS A 57 -2.82 17.94 -10.21
CA LYS A 57 -4.27 17.73 -10.44
C LYS A 57 -4.61 16.27 -10.72
N ALA A 58 -3.81 15.57 -11.52
CA ALA A 58 -4.08 14.18 -11.90
C ALA A 58 -3.86 13.19 -10.74
N THR A 59 -2.83 13.43 -9.92
CA THR A 59 -2.42 12.51 -8.85
C THR A 59 -2.98 12.89 -7.47
N GLY A 60 -3.42 14.14 -7.30
CA GLY A 60 -3.82 14.70 -6.02
C GLY A 60 -2.66 14.86 -5.03
N LEU A 61 -1.41 14.74 -5.49
CA LEU A 61 -0.22 14.90 -4.65
C LEU A 61 0.17 16.37 -4.50
N SER A 62 0.80 16.69 -3.38
CA SER A 62 1.39 18.00 -3.15
C SER A 62 2.61 18.21 -4.05
N GLU A 63 2.87 19.46 -4.40
CA GLU A 63 4.00 19.84 -5.24
C GLU A 63 5.35 19.34 -4.71
N LYS A 64 5.54 19.47 -3.39
CA LYS A 64 6.72 18.94 -2.70
C LYS A 64 6.90 17.44 -2.94
N LYS A 65 5.82 16.66 -2.96
CA LYS A 65 5.88 15.22 -3.17
C LYS A 65 6.21 14.88 -4.63
N VAL A 66 5.63 15.61 -5.57
CA VAL A 66 5.95 15.45 -6.99
C VAL A 66 7.41 15.80 -7.27
N LEU A 67 7.93 16.87 -6.66
CA LEU A 67 9.35 17.24 -6.73
C LEU A 67 10.26 16.17 -6.12
N GLU A 68 9.92 15.64 -4.95
CA GLU A 68 10.68 14.53 -4.33
C GLU A 68 10.74 13.31 -5.26
N ILE A 69 9.65 12.99 -5.96
CA ILE A 69 9.60 11.90 -6.94
C ILE A 69 10.46 12.22 -8.17
N LYS A 70 10.43 13.47 -8.64
CA LYS A 70 11.28 13.94 -9.74
C LYS A 70 12.76 13.86 -9.39
N GLU A 71 13.17 14.32 -8.22
CA GLU A 71 14.57 14.26 -7.76
C GLU A 71 15.04 12.81 -7.59
N LYS A 72 14.16 11.92 -7.10
CA LYS A 72 14.48 10.49 -7.03
C LYS A 72 14.67 9.88 -8.41
N LEU A 73 13.86 10.28 -9.40
CA LEU A 73 13.97 9.85 -10.80
C LEU A 73 15.26 10.33 -11.48
N GLU A 74 15.75 11.53 -11.15
CA GLU A 74 17.00 12.07 -11.74
C GLU A 74 18.26 11.46 -11.11
N LYS A 75 18.12 10.80 -9.94
CA LYS A 75 19.21 10.12 -9.21
C LYS A 75 19.28 8.62 -9.47
N GLU A 76 18.30 8.08 -10.19
CA GLU A 76 18.19 6.68 -10.63
C GLU A 76 18.72 6.55 -12.06
#